data_AF-A0A1Y3W4Q7-F1
#
_entry.id   AF-A0A1Y3W4Q7-F1
#
_cell.length_a   1.000
_cell.length_b   1.000
_cell.length_c   1.000
_cell.angle_alpha   90.00
_cell.angle_beta   90.00
_cell.angle_gamma   90.00
#
_symmetry.space_group_name_H-M   'P 1'
#
loop_
_entity.id
_entity.type
_entity.pdbx_description
1 polymer ?
#
loop_
_entity_poly.entity_id
_entity_poly.type
_entity_poly.pdbx_seq_one_letter_code
_entity_poly.pdbx_strand_id
1 'polypeptide(L)'
;MGIGPSTKETTLHNFRDPLLDVVSADEDLDLMGILIVGTPQDQQDKVLVGTRAAVWAEGMRADGVIISADGWGNSDVDYANTIEQLGKRDIPVVGIHFSGTAGQFVVTNPYMDTIVDMNKNPKGVETDVVGENAVDTMDARKATAMLKLKMRKR
;
A
#
# COMPACT_ATOMS: atom_id res chain seq x y z
N MET A 1 12.37 13.29 8.64
CA MET A 1 12.59 13.20 7.18
C MET A 1 12.04 11.85 6.77
N GLY A 2 11.01 11.80 5.92
CA GLY A 2 10.28 10.56 5.61
C GLY A 2 9.90 10.40 4.14
N ILE A 3 10.46 11.25 3.27
CA ILE A 3 10.21 11.20 1.83
C ILE A 3 11.53 11.60 1.18
N GLY A 4 12.16 10.67 0.48
CA GLY A 4 13.38 10.90 -0.28
C GLY A 4 13.21 10.45 -1.74
N PRO A 5 14.14 10.80 -2.63
CA PRO A 5 13.99 10.54 -4.07
C PRO A 5 13.77 9.06 -4.39
N SER A 6 14.38 8.14 -3.65
CA SER A 6 14.27 6.70 -3.95
C SER A 6 12.91 6.10 -3.68
N THR A 7 12.13 6.66 -2.75
CA THR A 7 10.79 6.18 -2.39
C THR A 7 9.67 6.99 -3.04
N LYS A 8 10.02 7.81 -4.05
CA LYS A 8 9.06 8.59 -4.82
C LYS A 8 8.80 7.98 -6.17
N GLU A 9 7.52 7.81 -6.47
CA GLU A 9 7.10 7.42 -7.79
C GLU A 9 7.07 8.61 -8.75
N THR A 10 7.52 8.35 -9.98
CA THR A 10 7.49 9.36 -11.03
C THR A 10 6.10 9.43 -11.67
N THR A 11 5.74 10.56 -12.25
CA THR A 11 4.50 10.67 -13.03
C THR A 11 4.44 9.60 -14.12
N LEU A 12 5.57 9.30 -14.77
CA LEU A 12 5.64 8.23 -15.77
C LEU A 12 5.33 6.85 -15.17
N HIS A 13 5.79 6.59 -13.95
CA HIS A 13 5.50 5.36 -13.22
C HIS A 13 4.00 5.22 -12.96
N ASN A 14 3.32 6.27 -12.50
CA ASN A 14 1.87 6.26 -12.29
C ASN A 14 1.08 6.03 -13.60
N PHE A 15 1.60 6.49 -14.75
CA PHE A 15 0.99 6.21 -16.07
C PHE A 15 1.25 4.79 -16.57
N ARG A 16 2.22 4.09 -15.98
CA ARG A 16 2.65 2.72 -16.33
C ARG A 16 2.69 1.87 -15.07
N ASP A 17 1.62 1.98 -14.29
CA ASP A 17 1.55 1.42 -12.95
C ASP A 17 1.61 -0.13 -13.03
N PRO A 18 2.68 -0.76 -12.51
CA PRO A 18 2.86 -2.21 -12.62
C PRO A 18 1.86 -2.98 -11.75
N LEU A 19 1.35 -2.38 -10.68
CA LEU A 19 0.30 -2.98 -9.86
C LEU A 19 -1.01 -3.05 -10.66
N LEU A 20 -1.36 -1.96 -11.34
CA LEU A 20 -2.56 -1.92 -12.17
C LEU A 20 -2.46 -2.89 -13.35
N ASP A 21 -1.30 -2.95 -14.02
CA ASP A 21 -1.06 -3.89 -15.12
C ASP A 21 -1.20 -5.35 -14.68
N VAL A 22 -0.68 -5.70 -13.49
CA VAL A 22 -0.78 -7.07 -12.95
C VAL A 22 -2.20 -7.41 -12.52
N VAL A 23 -2.87 -6.54 -11.77
CA VAL A 23 -4.20 -6.81 -11.22
C VAL A 23 -5.25 -6.85 -12.33
N SER A 24 -5.20 -5.94 -13.29
CA SER A 24 -6.15 -5.89 -14.40
C SER A 24 -6.01 -7.05 -15.40
N ALA A 25 -4.85 -7.70 -15.43
CA ALA A 25 -4.57 -8.86 -16.27
C ALA A 25 -4.77 -10.22 -15.55
N ASP A 26 -5.08 -10.24 -14.25
CA ASP A 26 -5.29 -11.48 -13.50
C ASP A 26 -6.69 -12.05 -13.80
N GLU A 27 -6.76 -13.31 -14.24
CA GLU A 27 -8.03 -13.95 -14.64
C GLU A 27 -8.91 -14.38 -13.44
N ASP A 28 -8.34 -14.44 -12.22
CA ASP A 28 -9.09 -14.83 -11.02
C ASP A 28 -9.61 -13.62 -10.23
N LEU A 29 -9.23 -12.39 -10.61
CA LEU A 29 -9.62 -11.16 -9.92
C LEU A 29 -10.41 -10.24 -10.85
N ASP A 30 -11.43 -9.59 -10.30
CA ASP A 30 -12.14 -8.50 -10.97
C ASP A 30 -11.70 -7.16 -10.37
N LEU A 31 -11.09 -6.29 -11.18
CA LEU A 31 -10.65 -4.98 -10.73
C LEU A 31 -11.87 -4.06 -10.54
N MET A 32 -12.35 -3.98 -9.31
CA MET A 32 -13.53 -3.19 -8.94
C MET A 32 -13.32 -1.67 -9.06
N GLY A 33 -12.11 -1.17 -8.76
CA GLY A 33 -11.82 0.26 -8.83
C GLY A 33 -10.50 0.66 -8.17
N ILE A 34 -10.15 1.94 -8.32
CA ILE A 34 -8.95 2.57 -7.75
C ILE A 34 -9.39 3.70 -6.83
N LEU A 35 -8.92 3.69 -5.59
CA LEU A 35 -9.15 4.77 -4.62
C LEU A 35 -7.85 5.54 -4.42
N ILE A 36 -7.84 6.82 -4.74
CA ILE A 36 -6.72 7.72 -4.46
C ILE A 36 -7.00 8.42 -3.13
N VAL A 37 -6.12 8.21 -2.16
CA VAL A 37 -6.21 8.80 -0.82
C VAL A 37 -5.04 9.77 -0.65
N GLY A 38 -5.33 11.02 -0.28
CA GLY A 38 -4.27 11.98 0.03
C GLY A 38 -3.62 11.67 1.39
N THR A 39 -2.36 12.07 1.55
CA THR A 39 -1.62 11.96 2.82
C THR A 39 -1.60 13.32 3.53
N PRO A 40 -2.51 13.57 4.48
CA PRO A 40 -2.58 14.83 5.20
C PRO A 40 -1.47 14.93 6.25
N GLN A 41 -1.12 16.16 6.62
CA GLN A 41 -0.11 16.41 7.65
C GLN A 41 -0.67 16.15 9.06
N ASP A 42 -1.89 16.63 9.33
CA ASP A 42 -2.49 16.63 10.66
C ASP A 42 -3.07 15.26 11.04
N GLN A 43 -2.88 14.87 12.29
CA GLN A 43 -3.27 13.54 12.78
C GLN A 43 -4.78 13.27 12.65
N GLN A 44 -5.62 14.27 12.90
CA GLN A 44 -7.07 14.12 12.79
C GLN A 44 -7.48 13.79 11.35
N ASP A 45 -6.85 14.47 10.39
CA ASP A 45 -7.12 14.23 8.98
C ASP A 45 -6.60 12.87 8.52
N LYS A 46 -5.46 12.40 9.04
CA LYS A 46 -4.96 11.04 8.75
C LYS A 46 -5.94 9.96 9.16
N VAL A 47 -6.51 10.10 10.35
CA VAL A 47 -7.56 9.18 10.83
C VAL A 47 -8.82 9.32 9.98
N LEU A 48 -9.18 10.54 9.57
CA LEU A 48 -10.36 10.80 8.75
C LEU A 48 -10.25 10.15 7.36
N VAL A 49 -9.14 10.36 6.66
CA VAL A 49 -8.95 9.84 5.29
C VAL A 49 -8.88 8.32 5.28
N GLY A 50 -8.16 7.70 6.22
CA GLY A 50 -8.07 6.24 6.30
C GLY A 50 -9.40 5.58 6.67
N THR A 51 -10.15 6.19 7.59
CA THR A 51 -11.52 5.74 7.90
C THR A 51 -12.44 5.86 6.70
N ARG A 52 -12.40 6.97 5.96
CA ARG A 52 -13.24 7.17 4.77
C ARG A 52 -12.89 6.19 3.65
N ALA A 53 -11.61 5.92 3.41
CA ALA A 53 -11.18 4.95 2.41
C ALA A 53 -11.75 3.55 2.71
N ALA A 54 -11.71 3.11 3.97
CA ALA A 54 -12.30 1.84 4.38
C ALA A 54 -13.83 1.81 4.27
N VAL A 55 -14.52 2.91 4.60
CA VAL A 55 -15.98 3.04 4.40
C VAL A 55 -16.37 2.93 2.93
N TRP A 56 -15.57 3.51 2.02
CA TRP A 56 -15.79 3.36 0.58
C TRP A 56 -15.61 1.92 0.13
N ALA A 57 -14.52 1.26 0.55
CA ALA A 57 -14.27 -0.15 0.22
C ALA A 57 -15.41 -1.07 0.70
N GLU A 58 -15.91 -0.84 1.91
CA GLU A 58 -17.07 -1.54 2.48
C GLU A 58 -18.36 -1.28 1.69
N GLY A 59 -18.63 -0.01 1.36
CA GLY A 59 -19.80 0.37 0.57
C GLY A 59 -19.79 -0.19 -0.85
N MET A 60 -18.60 -0.33 -1.44
CA MET A 60 -18.40 -0.99 -2.73
C MET A 60 -18.49 -2.52 -2.63
N ARG A 61 -18.45 -3.07 -1.40
CA ARG A 61 -18.40 -4.51 -1.09
C ARG A 61 -17.15 -5.17 -1.66
N ALA A 62 -16.00 -4.53 -1.50
CA ALA A 62 -14.73 -5.08 -1.93
C ALA A 62 -14.40 -6.39 -1.18
N ASP A 63 -14.08 -7.44 -1.92
CA ASP A 63 -13.67 -8.73 -1.33
C ASP A 63 -12.22 -8.69 -0.78
N GLY A 64 -11.44 -7.71 -1.22
CA GLY A 64 -10.06 -7.50 -0.79
C GLY A 64 -9.49 -6.19 -1.32
N VAL A 65 -8.42 -5.70 -0.69
CA VAL A 65 -7.76 -4.44 -1.04
C VAL A 65 -6.24 -4.63 -1.11
N ILE A 66 -5.62 -4.08 -2.15
CA ILE A 66 -4.17 -3.80 -2.17
C ILE A 66 -4.00 -2.31 -1.89
N ILE A 67 -3.15 -1.97 -0.93
CA ILE A 67 -2.83 -0.57 -0.58
C ILE A 67 -1.34 -0.32 -0.76
N SER A 68 -1.00 0.71 -1.54
CA SER A 68 0.37 1.22 -1.70
C SER A 68 0.46 2.65 -1.19
N ALA A 69 1.64 3.04 -0.72
CA ALA A 69 1.95 4.42 -0.36
C ALA A 69 3.42 4.74 -0.62
N ASP A 70 3.67 6.00 -0.99
CA ASP A 70 5.00 6.57 -1.17
C ASP A 70 5.55 7.12 0.16
N GLY A 71 6.86 6.98 0.35
CA GLY A 71 7.54 7.52 1.52
C GLY A 71 7.56 6.55 2.69
N TRP A 72 7.79 7.11 3.89
CA TRP A 72 7.86 6.39 5.15
C TRP A 72 7.76 7.36 6.35
N GLY A 73 7.53 6.82 7.55
CA GLY A 73 7.59 7.57 8.79
C GLY A 73 6.24 8.18 9.17
N ASN A 74 6.18 9.52 9.31
CA ASN A 74 4.94 10.20 9.72
C ASN A 74 3.81 9.97 8.71
N SER A 75 4.14 9.88 7.42
CA SER A 75 3.20 9.60 6.33
C SER A 75 2.56 8.21 6.41
N ASP A 76 3.07 7.33 7.28
CA ASP A 76 2.56 5.97 7.37
C ASP A 76 1.39 5.86 8.37
N VAL A 77 1.08 6.94 9.09
CA VAL A 77 0.04 6.91 10.11
C VAL A 77 -1.34 6.77 9.48
N ASP A 78 -1.61 7.46 8.37
CA ASP A 78 -2.81 7.26 7.54
C ASP A 78 -2.80 5.91 6.84
N TYR A 79 -1.65 5.43 6.35
CA TYR A 79 -1.51 4.09 5.77
C TYR A 79 -1.88 2.98 6.77
N ALA A 80 -1.27 3.01 7.96
CA ALA A 80 -1.54 2.08 9.04
C ALA A 80 -2.99 2.18 9.52
N ASN A 81 -3.53 3.39 9.64
CA ASN A 81 -4.93 3.58 10.01
C ASN A 81 -5.88 3.02 8.95
N THR A 82 -5.59 3.19 7.66
CA THR A 82 -6.41 2.64 6.57
C THR A 82 -6.45 1.11 6.65
N ILE A 83 -5.30 0.47 6.86
CA ILE A 83 -5.20 -0.99 7.07
C ILE A 83 -6.02 -1.42 8.29
N GLU A 84 -5.92 -0.68 9.40
CA GLU A 84 -6.68 -0.98 10.62
C GLU A 84 -8.20 -0.89 10.37
N GLN A 85 -8.64 0.14 9.64
CA GLN A 85 -10.07 0.38 9.37
C GLN A 85 -10.65 -0.63 8.37
N LEU A 86 -9.86 -1.10 7.41
CA LEU A 86 -10.22 -2.21 6.52
C LEU A 86 -10.32 -3.53 7.30
N GLY A 87 -9.33 -3.81 8.16
CA GLY A 87 -9.31 -5.01 8.97
C GLY A 87 -10.47 -5.10 9.97
N LYS A 88 -10.85 -3.98 10.59
CA LYS A 88 -12.05 -3.89 11.47
C LYS A 88 -13.36 -4.18 10.75
N ARG A 89 -13.38 -4.04 9.42
CA ARG A 89 -14.53 -4.32 8.54
C ARG A 89 -14.46 -5.69 7.88
N ASP A 90 -13.52 -6.53 8.31
CA ASP A 90 -13.30 -7.86 7.77
C ASP A 90 -13.02 -7.83 6.24
N ILE A 91 -12.30 -6.79 5.78
CA ILE A 91 -11.82 -6.68 4.40
C ILE A 91 -10.35 -7.09 4.37
N PRO A 92 -10.00 -8.23 3.73
CA PRO A 92 -8.62 -8.64 3.52
C PRO A 92 -7.80 -7.53 2.86
N VAL A 93 -6.66 -7.19 3.47
CA VAL A 93 -5.77 -6.15 2.95
C VAL A 93 -4.34 -6.65 2.83
N VAL A 94 -3.68 -6.29 1.72
CA VAL A 94 -2.25 -6.49 1.50
C VAL A 94 -1.61 -5.14 1.20
N GLY A 95 -0.54 -4.83 1.91
CA GLY A 95 0.23 -3.62 1.72
C GLY A 95 1.39 -3.78 0.74
N ILE A 96 1.75 -2.72 0.03
CA ILE A 96 3.06 -2.54 -0.60
C ILE A 96 3.65 -1.26 -0.02
N HIS A 97 4.81 -1.34 0.63
CA HIS A 97 5.43 -0.19 1.30
C HIS A 97 6.94 -0.33 1.36
N PHE A 98 7.66 0.79 1.45
CA PHE A 98 9.07 0.77 1.82
C PHE A 98 9.20 0.55 3.33
N SER A 99 9.35 -0.70 3.77
CA SER A 99 9.26 -1.08 5.20
C SER A 99 10.37 -2.04 5.67
N GLY A 100 11.49 -2.07 4.94
CA GLY A 100 12.66 -2.91 5.21
C GLY A 100 13.53 -2.45 6.39
N THR A 101 14.85 -2.43 6.20
CA THR A 101 15.81 -2.07 7.26
C THR A 101 15.68 -0.59 7.68
N ALA A 102 15.45 0.30 6.72
CA ALA A 102 14.95 1.64 6.94
C ALA A 102 13.43 1.68 6.65
N GLY A 103 12.74 2.73 7.12
CA GLY A 103 11.30 2.86 6.86
C GLY A 103 10.40 2.04 7.79
N GLN A 104 10.89 1.67 8.99
CA GLN A 104 10.05 1.01 9.99
C GLN A 104 8.86 1.89 10.34
N PHE A 105 7.68 1.25 10.42
CA PHE A 105 6.44 1.95 10.73
C PHE A 105 6.49 2.61 12.10
N VAL A 106 6.08 3.88 12.16
CA VAL A 106 5.98 4.63 13.43
C VAL A 106 4.86 4.09 14.31
N VAL A 107 3.80 3.58 13.68
CA VAL A 107 2.65 2.96 14.33
C VAL A 107 2.32 1.66 13.60
N THR A 108 1.97 0.62 14.36
CA THR A 108 1.55 -0.68 13.81
C THR A 108 0.22 -1.09 14.41
N ASN A 109 -0.45 -2.04 13.75
CA ASN A 109 -1.66 -2.66 14.25
C ASN A 109 -1.74 -4.13 13.82
N PRO A 110 -2.62 -4.95 14.43
CA PRO A 110 -2.70 -6.38 14.15
C PRO A 110 -3.05 -6.77 12.71
N TYR A 111 -3.58 -5.84 11.90
CA TYR A 111 -3.98 -6.09 10.51
C TYR A 111 -2.86 -5.80 9.50
N MET A 112 -1.74 -5.21 9.93
CA MET A 112 -0.52 -5.01 9.12
C MET A 112 0.33 -6.29 9.05
N ASP A 113 -0.32 -7.45 8.91
CA ASP A 113 0.32 -8.77 8.92
C ASP A 113 0.93 -9.17 7.56
N THR A 114 0.59 -8.44 6.49
CA THR A 114 0.95 -8.76 5.11
C THR A 114 1.36 -7.50 4.35
N ILE A 115 2.63 -7.13 4.47
CA ILE A 115 3.23 -5.99 3.76
C ILE A 115 4.34 -6.53 2.84
N VAL A 116 4.25 -6.22 1.55
CA VAL A 116 5.30 -6.47 0.57
C VAL A 116 6.28 -5.30 0.62
N ASP A 117 7.52 -5.58 0.98
CA ASP A 117 8.60 -4.58 0.98
C ASP A 117 9.04 -4.29 -0.47
N MET A 118 8.92 -3.03 -0.89
CA MET A 118 9.32 -2.56 -2.23
C MET A 118 10.81 -2.19 -2.31
N ASN A 119 11.56 -2.35 -1.22
CA ASN A 119 12.99 -2.02 -1.17
C ASN A 119 13.80 -2.82 -2.20
N LYS A 120 14.54 -2.10 -3.07
CA LYS A 120 15.47 -2.67 -4.05
C LYS A 120 16.93 -2.51 -3.65
N ASN A 121 17.19 -1.64 -2.67
CA ASN A 121 18.54 -1.41 -2.18
C ASN A 121 19.02 -2.59 -1.30
N PRO A 122 20.17 -3.23 -1.62
CA PRO A 122 20.66 -4.36 -0.84
C PRO A 122 20.99 -4.04 0.63
N LYS A 123 21.23 -2.75 0.95
CA LYS A 123 21.48 -2.29 2.32
C LYS A 123 20.20 -1.94 3.08
N GLY A 124 19.05 -1.99 2.41
CA GLY A 124 17.76 -1.72 3.01
C GLY A 124 17.52 -0.24 3.32
N VAL A 125 18.23 0.69 2.66
CA VAL A 125 18.19 2.14 2.96
C VAL A 125 17.54 2.94 1.84
N GLU A 126 17.01 4.10 2.22
CA GLU A 126 16.61 5.15 1.29
C GLU A 126 17.87 5.79 0.66
N THR A 127 17.83 6.06 -0.64
CA THR A 127 18.92 6.72 -1.38
C THR A 127 18.42 7.93 -2.15
N ASP A 128 19.32 8.81 -2.57
CA ASP A 128 18.95 9.97 -3.40
C ASP A 128 18.75 9.61 -4.89
N VAL A 129 18.58 8.32 -5.23
CA VAL A 129 18.38 7.83 -6.59
C VAL A 129 16.89 7.72 -6.88
N VAL A 130 16.37 8.60 -7.74
CA VAL A 130 14.94 8.66 -8.10
C VAL A 130 14.42 7.31 -8.59
N GLY A 131 13.35 6.82 -7.96
CA GLY A 131 12.65 5.59 -8.36
C GLY A 131 13.41 4.29 -8.10
N GLU A 132 14.51 4.31 -7.32
CA GLU A 132 15.24 3.09 -6.97
C GLU A 132 14.33 2.08 -6.25
N ASN A 133 13.47 2.54 -5.34
CA ASN A 133 12.55 1.70 -4.58
C ASN A 133 11.12 1.79 -5.12
N ALA A 134 10.96 2.07 -6.41
CA ALA A 134 9.67 2.05 -7.05
C ALA A 134 9.07 0.63 -7.04
N VAL A 135 7.74 0.55 -6.94
CA VAL A 135 7.02 -0.73 -7.07
C VAL A 135 7.34 -1.33 -8.43
N ASP A 136 7.67 -2.63 -8.50
CA ASP A 136 7.83 -3.31 -9.78
C ASP A 136 6.80 -4.43 -9.98
N THR A 137 6.84 -5.05 -11.17
CA THR A 137 5.95 -6.17 -11.51
C THR A 137 6.08 -7.34 -10.54
N MET A 138 7.26 -7.56 -9.93
CA MET A 138 7.45 -8.65 -8.97
C MET A 138 6.76 -8.34 -7.64
N ASP A 139 6.84 -7.11 -7.15
CA ASP A 139 6.13 -6.69 -5.94
C ASP A 139 4.62 -6.75 -6.14
N ALA A 140 4.14 -6.24 -7.28
CA ALA A 140 2.74 -6.31 -7.68
C ALA A 140 2.22 -7.76 -7.72
N ARG A 141 2.98 -8.69 -8.31
CA ARG A 141 2.64 -10.13 -8.33
C ARG A 141 2.60 -10.75 -6.95
N LYS A 142 3.58 -10.42 -6.09
CA LYS A 142 3.58 -10.89 -4.69
C LYS A 142 2.34 -10.40 -3.95
N ALA A 143 2.04 -9.10 -4.05
CA ALA A 143 0.89 -8.49 -3.40
C ALA A 143 -0.43 -9.13 -3.87
N THR A 144 -0.58 -9.30 -5.18
CA THR A 144 -1.74 -9.94 -5.81
C THR A 144 -1.90 -11.39 -5.34
N ALA A 145 -0.83 -12.18 -5.34
CA ALA A 145 -0.87 -13.56 -4.87
C ALA A 145 -1.19 -13.66 -3.37
N MET A 146 -0.61 -12.80 -2.54
CA MET A 146 -0.89 -12.74 -1.11
C MET A 146 -2.34 -12.35 -0.83
N LEU A 147 -2.91 -11.41 -1.60
CA LEU A 147 -4.31 -11.02 -1.44
C LEU A 147 -5.24 -12.20 -1.77
N LYS A 148 -5.00 -12.89 -2.88
CA LYS A 148 -5.76 -14.11 -3.26
C LYS A 148 -5.70 -15.17 -2.17
N LEU A 149 -4.53 -15.40 -1.56
CA LEU A 149 -4.38 -16.33 -0.43
C LEU A 149 -5.15 -15.87 0.81
N LYS A 150 -5.16 -14.56 1.10
CA LYS A 150 -5.86 -13.99 2.26
C LYS A 150 -7.38 -14.07 2.09
N MET A 151 -7.88 -13.78 0.89
CA MET A 151 -9.31 -13.91 0.53
C MET A 151 -9.81 -15.35 0.63
N ARG A 152 -8.99 -16.35 0.27
CA ARG A 152 -9.35 -17.78 0.36
C ARG A 152 -9.45 -18.33 1.79
N LYS A 153 -8.84 -17.65 2.77
CA LYS A 153 -8.87 -18.07 4.19
C LYS A 153 -10.09 -17.56 4.94
N ARG A 154 -10.91 -16.73 4.29
CA ARG A 154 -12.15 -16.17 4.83
C ARG A 154 -13.28 -17.19 4.78
#